data_AF-A0A3D6CWU7-F1
#
_entry.id   AF-A0A3D6CWU7-F1
#
_cell.length_a   1.000
_cell.length_b   1.000
_cell.length_c   1.000
_cell.angle_alpha   90.00
_cell.angle_beta   90.00
_cell.angle_gamma   90.00
#
_symmetry.space_group_name_H-M   'P 1'
#
loop_
_entity.id
_entity.type
_entity.pdbx_description
1 polymer ?
#
loop_
_entity_poly.entity_id
_entity_poly.type
_entity_poly.pdbx_seq_one_letter_code
_entity_poly.pdbx_strand_id
1 'polypeptide(L)'
;MTTQFQSEDFDRSPALSQTAWALQELQLYGTRAFQDEVDLRPMPEAERLIDAVSDIFDALVATLGDTRMEPDLEELLWGQVNLFHRAAARTERLLDDNEVAQH
;
A
#
# COMPACT_ATOMS: atom_id res chain seq x y z
N MET A 1 69.01 -12.65 -8.78
CA MET A 1 68.02 -11.60 -9.07
C MET A 1 66.66 -12.23 -8.86
N THR A 2 66.03 -11.91 -7.72
CA THR A 2 64.87 -12.60 -7.17
C THR A 2 63.68 -11.69 -7.36
N THR A 3 62.69 -12.10 -8.15
CA THR A 3 61.41 -11.39 -8.23
C THR A 3 60.35 -12.31 -7.63
N GLN A 4 60.13 -12.16 -6.32
CA GLN A 4 58.97 -12.73 -5.66
C GLN A 4 57.75 -11.94 -6.14
N PHE A 5 56.84 -12.58 -6.86
CA PHE A 5 55.49 -12.06 -7.02
C PHE A 5 54.77 -12.32 -5.69
N GLN A 6 54.77 -11.33 -4.81
CA GLN A 6 53.77 -11.24 -3.76
C GLN A 6 52.42 -11.22 -4.47
N SER A 7 51.72 -12.36 -4.41
CA SER A 7 50.32 -12.43 -4.78
C SER A 7 49.58 -11.71 -3.66
N GLU A 8 49.33 -10.41 -3.86
CA GLU A 8 48.42 -9.68 -3.00
C GLU A 8 47.08 -10.42 -3.00
N ASP A 9 46.65 -10.84 -1.81
CA ASP A 9 45.41 -11.55 -1.47
C ASP A 9 44.21 -10.60 -1.71
N PHE A 10 44.07 -10.07 -2.94
CA PHE A 10 43.26 -8.89 -3.25
C PHE A 10 41.78 -9.18 -3.55
N ASP A 11 41.30 -10.42 -3.45
CA ASP A 11 39.86 -10.65 -3.48
C ASP A 11 39.45 -11.82 -2.59
N ARG A 12 39.54 -11.59 -1.29
CA ARG A 12 38.56 -12.18 -0.38
C ARG A 12 37.55 -11.11 -0.04
N SER A 13 36.65 -10.82 -0.97
CA SER A 13 35.30 -10.43 -0.56
C SER A 13 34.89 -11.36 0.59
N PRO A 14 34.67 -10.85 1.82
CA PRO A 14 34.45 -11.72 2.96
C PRO A 14 33.26 -12.61 2.62
N ALA A 15 33.49 -13.94 2.63
CA ALA A 15 32.42 -14.90 2.40
C ALA A 15 31.29 -14.52 3.36
N LEU A 16 30.16 -14.10 2.79
CA LEU A 16 29.01 -13.69 3.58
C LEU A 16 28.71 -14.78 4.59
N SER A 17 28.42 -14.38 5.83
CA SER A 17 27.95 -15.35 6.82
C SER A 17 26.68 -16.03 6.29
N GLN A 18 26.41 -17.25 6.73
CA GLN A 18 25.21 -17.97 6.32
C GLN A 18 23.93 -17.15 6.59
N THR A 19 23.92 -16.38 7.68
CA THR A 19 22.83 -15.43 7.99
C THR A 19 22.77 -14.27 7.00
N ALA A 20 23.90 -13.69 6.61
CA ALA A 20 23.92 -12.61 5.62
C ALA A 20 23.45 -13.10 4.24
N TRP A 21 23.82 -14.33 3.86
CA TRP A 21 23.35 -14.98 2.65
C TRP A 21 21.83 -15.23 2.70
N ALA A 22 21.31 -15.77 3.81
CA ALA A 22 19.88 -15.97 4.00
C ALA A 22 19.07 -14.65 3.99
N LEU A 23 19.61 -13.57 4.57
CA LEU A 23 18.98 -12.26 4.53
C LEU A 23 18.97 -11.65 3.12
N GLN A 24 20.04 -11.84 2.35
CA GLN A 24 20.10 -11.40 0.97
C GLN A 24 19.10 -12.18 0.09
N GLU A 25 18.98 -13.48 0.32
CA GLU A 25 17.98 -14.33 -0.34
C GLU A 25 16.55 -13.91 0.02
N LEU A 26 16.28 -13.59 1.29
CA LEU A 26 14.98 -13.04 1.72
C LEU A 26 14.73 -11.61 1.19
N GLN A 27 15.76 -10.81 0.95
CA GLN A 27 15.60 -9.50 0.33
C GLN A 27 15.31 -9.61 -1.18
N LEU A 28 15.88 -10.61 -1.84
CA LEU A 28 15.76 -10.80 -3.29
C LEU A 28 14.55 -11.66 -3.69
N TYR A 29 14.22 -12.68 -2.88
CA TYR A 29 13.18 -13.68 -3.13
C TYR A 29 12.21 -13.86 -1.96
N GLY A 30 12.38 -13.14 -0.85
CA GLY A 30 11.43 -13.22 0.26
C GLY A 30 10.08 -12.62 -0.10
N THR A 31 9.03 -13.18 0.51
CA THR A 31 7.65 -12.79 0.28
C THR A 31 7.44 -11.30 0.57
N ARG A 32 7.19 -10.52 -0.48
CA ARG A 32 6.67 -9.16 -0.39
C ARG A 32 5.16 -9.24 -0.46
N ALA A 33 4.46 -8.78 0.59
CA ALA A 33 3.02 -8.59 0.51
C ALA A 33 2.67 -7.78 -0.75
N PHE A 34 1.62 -8.20 -1.47
CA PHE A 34 1.08 -7.56 -2.68
C PHE A 34 1.81 -7.77 -4.01
N GLN A 35 2.73 -8.74 -4.14
CA GLN A 35 3.22 -9.07 -5.49
C GLN A 35 2.73 -10.39 -6.09
N ASP A 36 2.44 -11.46 -5.33
CA ASP A 36 1.85 -12.68 -5.93
C ASP A 36 1.05 -13.59 -4.96
N GLU A 37 0.96 -13.27 -3.66
CA GLU A 37 0.21 -14.07 -2.68
C GLU A 37 -1.16 -13.44 -2.35
N VAL A 38 -2.17 -14.29 -2.10
CA VAL A 38 -3.51 -13.86 -1.70
C VAL A 38 -3.44 -13.17 -0.33
N ASP A 39 -3.88 -11.91 -0.25
CA ASP A 39 -4.02 -11.21 1.04
C ASP A 39 -5.07 -11.91 1.90
N LEU A 40 -4.63 -12.49 3.03
CA LEU A 40 -5.47 -13.26 3.93
C LEU A 40 -6.22 -12.41 4.98
N ARG A 41 -5.98 -11.09 5.02
CA ARG A 41 -6.67 -10.23 5.99
C ARG A 41 -8.17 -10.17 5.66
N PRO A 42 -9.05 -10.30 6.66
CA PRO A 42 -10.49 -10.21 6.42
C PRO A 42 -10.86 -8.80 5.98
N MET A 43 -11.91 -8.71 5.16
CA MET A 43 -12.54 -7.42 4.89
C MET A 43 -13.14 -6.83 6.18
N PRO A 44 -13.21 -5.50 6.31
CA PRO A 44 -13.94 -4.87 7.40
C PRO A 44 -15.39 -5.36 7.47
N GLU A 45 -15.95 -5.46 8.68
CA GLU A 45 -17.37 -5.76 8.87
C GLU A 45 -18.23 -4.64 8.26
N ALA A 46 -19.18 -5.01 7.40
CA ALA A 46 -19.98 -4.05 6.64
C ALA A 46 -20.78 -3.09 7.53
N GLU A 47 -21.40 -3.61 8.60
CA GLU A 47 -22.16 -2.81 9.56
C GLU A 47 -21.25 -1.78 10.26
N ARG A 48 -20.08 -2.20 10.74
CA ARG A 48 -19.11 -1.30 11.36
C ARG A 48 -18.60 -0.21 10.40
N LEU A 49 -18.51 -0.53 9.11
CA LEU A 49 -18.12 0.45 8.10
C LEU A 49 -19.24 1.47 7.85
N ILE A 50 -20.49 1.04 7.80
CA ILE A 50 -21.66 1.92 7.66
C ILE A 50 -21.77 2.87 8.86
N ASP A 51 -21.60 2.35 10.08
CA ASP A 51 -21.61 3.15 11.31
C ASP A 51 -20.49 4.20 11.29
N ALA A 52 -19.26 3.78 11.00
CA ALA A 52 -18.11 4.68 10.96
C ALA A 52 -18.25 5.78 9.89
N VAL A 53 -18.83 5.45 8.73
CA VAL A 53 -19.11 6.45 7.70
C VAL A 53 -20.16 7.43 8.18
N SER A 54 -21.24 6.95 8.81
CA SER A 54 -22.31 7.80 9.36
C SER A 54 -21.75 8.77 10.41
N ASP A 55 -20.91 8.29 11.32
CA ASP A 55 -20.23 9.10 12.34
C ASP A 55 -19.38 10.23 11.72
N ILE A 56 -18.75 9.99 10.57
CA ILE A 56 -17.97 11.03 9.86
C ILE A 56 -18.90 12.13 9.33
N PHE A 57 -20.01 11.75 8.70
CA PHE A 57 -21.01 12.71 8.20
C PHE A 57 -21.62 13.50 9.37
N ASP A 58 -21.98 12.82 10.45
CA ASP A 58 -22.55 13.45 11.65
C ASP A 58 -21.56 14.42 12.30
N ALA A 59 -20.27 14.08 12.36
CA ALA A 59 -19.24 14.99 12.89
C ALA A 59 -19.13 16.27 12.06
N LEU A 60 -19.21 16.18 10.72
CA LEU A 60 -19.18 17.36 9.84
C LEU A 60 -20.42 18.25 10.06
N VAL A 61 -21.61 17.65 10.10
CA VAL A 61 -22.86 18.38 10.32
C VAL A 61 -22.88 19.02 11.71
N ALA A 62 -22.51 18.28 12.75
CA ALA A 62 -22.55 18.76 14.14
C ALA A 62 -21.54 19.89 14.43
N THR A 63 -20.42 19.94 13.70
CA THR A 63 -19.36 20.94 13.94
C THR A 63 -19.49 22.18 13.08
N LEU A 64 -20.08 22.07 11.88
CA LEU A 64 -20.18 23.17 10.93
C LEU A 64 -21.60 23.73 10.77
N GLY A 65 -22.62 22.93 11.09
CA GLY A 65 -24.01 23.38 11.07
C GLY A 65 -24.26 24.54 12.04
N ASP A 66 -25.12 25.48 11.64
CA ASP A 66 -25.42 26.71 12.38
C ASP A 66 -24.19 27.60 12.65
N THR A 67 -23.09 27.39 11.91
CA THR A 67 -21.88 28.22 12.00
C THR A 67 -21.70 29.08 10.74
N ARG A 68 -20.71 29.98 10.78
CA ARG A 68 -20.31 30.74 9.57
C ARG A 68 -19.76 29.87 8.44
N MET A 69 -19.42 28.61 8.71
CA MET A 69 -18.93 27.64 7.73
C MET A 69 -20.04 26.77 7.13
N GLU A 70 -21.28 26.90 7.60
CA GLU A 70 -22.42 26.14 7.06
C GLU A 70 -22.60 26.28 5.52
N PRO A 71 -22.35 27.45 4.88
CA PRO A 71 -22.45 27.55 3.42
C PRO A 71 -21.52 26.60 2.66
N ASP A 72 -20.40 26.18 3.27
CA ASP A 72 -19.43 25.26 2.66
C ASP A 72 -19.76 23.78 2.96
N LEU A 73 -20.70 23.51 3.87
CA LEU A 73 -21.02 22.16 4.34
C LEU A 73 -21.53 21.26 3.21
N GLU A 74 -22.40 21.76 2.33
CA GLU A 74 -22.93 20.97 1.21
C GLU A 74 -21.82 20.44 0.29
N GLU A 75 -20.87 21.31 -0.07
CA GLU A 75 -19.75 20.93 -0.92
C GLU A 75 -18.83 19.91 -0.23
N LEU A 76 -18.59 20.06 1.07
CA LEU A 76 -17.79 19.10 1.85
C LEU A 76 -18.44 17.71 1.91
N LEU A 77 -19.75 17.64 2.20
CA LEU A 77 -20.49 16.39 2.25
C LEU A 77 -20.51 15.72 0.87
N TRP A 78 -20.71 16.49 -0.20
CA TRP A 78 -20.64 15.96 -1.57
C TRP A 78 -19.23 15.49 -1.94
N GLY A 79 -18.19 16.21 -1.51
CA GLY A 79 -16.79 15.82 -1.66
C GLY A 79 -16.49 14.43 -1.08
N GLN A 80 -17.10 14.10 0.06
CA GLN A 80 -16.98 12.79 0.69
C GLN A 80 -17.59 11.67 -0.17
N VAL A 81 -18.77 11.88 -0.78
CA VAL A 81 -19.41 10.93 -1.70
C VAL A 81 -18.59 10.76 -2.99
N ASN A 82 -18.05 11.85 -3.52
CA ASN A 82 -17.19 11.82 -4.71
C ASN A 82 -15.93 10.98 -4.53
N LEU A 83 -15.42 10.82 -3.30
CA LEU A 83 -14.30 9.90 -3.04
C LEU A 83 -14.68 8.45 -3.39
N PHE A 84 -15.87 8.00 -3.01
CA PHE A 84 -16.34 6.64 -3.28
C PHE A 84 -16.58 6.41 -4.78
N HIS A 85 -17.17 7.38 -5.48
CA HIS A 85 -17.33 7.29 -6.94
C HIS A 85 -15.97 7.16 -7.66
N ARG A 86 -14.97 7.94 -7.26
CA ARG A 86 -13.62 7.84 -7.84
C ARG A 86 -12.94 6.51 -7.52
N ALA A 87 -13.12 6.00 -6.31
CA ALA A 87 -12.57 4.71 -5.91
C ALA A 87 -13.20 3.56 -6.72
N ALA A 88 -14.53 3.54 -6.85
CA ALA A 88 -15.25 2.56 -7.66
C ALA A 88 -14.77 2.57 -9.12
N ALA A 89 -14.72 3.76 -9.74
CA ALA A 89 -14.25 3.91 -11.11
C ALA A 89 -12.78 3.48 -11.30
N ARG A 90 -11.93 3.63 -10.27
CA ARG A 90 -10.54 3.12 -10.30
C ARG A 90 -10.51 1.60 -10.25
N THR A 91 -11.31 0.98 -9.37
CA THR A 91 -11.41 -0.47 -9.25
C THR A 91 -11.92 -1.11 -10.53
N GLU A 92 -12.93 -0.52 -11.17
CA GLU A 92 -13.46 -0.96 -12.46
C GLU A 92 -12.37 -0.99 -13.54
N ARG A 93 -11.62 0.12 -13.71
CA ARG A 93 -10.51 0.15 -14.67
C ARG A 93 -9.43 -0.88 -14.39
N LEU A 94 -9.10 -1.12 -13.12
CA LEU A 94 -8.12 -2.15 -12.75
C LEU A 94 -8.62 -3.56 -13.08
N LEU A 95 -9.93 -3.80 -12.97
CA LEU A 95 -10.54 -5.06 -13.35
C LEU A 95 -10.51 -5.24 -14.87
N ASP A 96 -10.88 -4.20 -15.63
CA ASP A 96 -10.82 -4.20 -17.09
C ASP A 96 -9.39 -4.47 -17.61
N ASP A 97 -8.39 -3.77 -17.05
CA ASP A 97 -6.97 -3.97 -17.40
C ASP A 97 -6.50 -5.41 -17.08
N ASN A 98 -6.99 -5.99 -15.99
CA ASN A 98 -6.67 -7.35 -15.59
C ASN A 98 -7.31 -8.39 -16.53
N GLU A 99 -8.57 -8.18 -16.93
CA GLU A 99 -9.27 -9.05 -17.87
C GLU A 99 -8.57 -9.08 -19.23
N VAL A 100 -8.10 -7.92 -19.72
CA VAL A 100 -7.32 -7.82 -20.97
C VAL A 100 -5.96 -8.53 -20.86
N ALA A 101 -5.29 -8.47 -19.72
CA ALA A 101 -3.98 -9.10 -19.53
C ALA A 101 -4.04 -10.63 -19.35
N GLN A 102 -5.22 -11.19 -19.05
CA GLN A 102 -5.44 -12.63 -18.87
C GLN A 102 -5.90 -13.35 -20.15
N HIS A 103 -6.13 -12.60 -21.24
CA HIS A 103 -6.47 -13.11 -22.57
C HIS A 103 -5.27 -13.14 -23.52
#